data_AF-M1ZY75-F1
#
_entry.id   AF-M1ZY75-F1
#
_cell.length_a   1.000
_cell.length_b   1.000
_cell.length_c   1.000
_cell.angle_alpha   90.00
_cell.angle_beta   90.00
_cell.angle_gamma   90.00
#
_symmetry.space_group_name_H-M   'P 1'
#
loop_
_entity.id
_entity.type
_entity.pdbx_description
1 polymer ?
#
loop_
_entity_poly.entity_id
_entity_poly.type
_entity_poly.pdbx_seq_one_letter_code
_entity_poly.pdbx_strand_id
1 'polypeptide(L)'
;DSNKFMVYINSGILKEKREVIIKDNLEKFYKEKAVKVLKERTDYYSNILKVAPKNIVIKNQKTLWGSCSSKGNINYNYKIVMAPLKILDYIVVHELCHLVHMNHSKDFWQLVESIIPDFKERRNWLKENGYKLKI
;
A
#
# COMPACT_ATOMS: atom_id res chain seq x y z
N ASP A 1 1.46 -26.99 -1.02
CA ASP A 1 1.32 -25.78 -1.86
C ASP A 1 1.51 -24.52 -1.05
N SER A 2 2.57 -23.75 -1.36
CA SER A 2 2.86 -22.43 -0.75
C SER A 2 1.90 -21.30 -1.17
N ASN A 3 0.89 -21.60 -2.01
CA ASN A 3 -0.05 -20.62 -2.57
C ASN A 3 -1.47 -20.75 -2.01
N LYS A 4 -1.65 -21.46 -0.89
CA LYS A 4 -2.96 -21.66 -0.25
C LYS A 4 -2.86 -21.36 1.24
N PHE A 5 -3.84 -20.64 1.77
CA PHE A 5 -4.05 -20.53 3.20
C PHE A 5 -4.98 -21.66 3.65
N MET A 6 -4.61 -22.36 4.72
CA MET A 6 -5.53 -23.23 5.44
C MET A 6 -6.20 -22.42 6.54
N VAL A 7 -7.53 -22.37 6.52
CA VAL A 7 -8.32 -21.62 7.51
C VAL A 7 -9.13 -22.63 8.33
N TYR A 8 -8.97 -22.58 9.64
CA TYR A 8 -9.77 -23.37 10.57
C TYR A 8 -11.00 -22.56 10.98
N ILE A 9 -12.18 -23.14 10.79
CA ILE A 9 -13.47 -22.48 11.04
C ILE A 9 -14.26 -23.37 12.01
N ASN A 10 -14.94 -22.74 12.97
CA ASN A 10 -15.83 -23.44 13.87
C ASN A 10 -16.92 -24.20 13.08
N SER A 11 -17.09 -25.50 13.36
CA SER A 11 -18.06 -26.36 12.68
C SER A 11 -19.50 -25.90 12.85
N GLY A 12 -19.82 -25.14 13.90
CA GLY A 12 -21.14 -24.53 14.13
C GLY A 12 -21.47 -23.37 13.18
N ILE A 13 -20.52 -22.89 12.37
CA ILE A 13 -20.79 -21.88 11.34
C ILE A 13 -21.38 -22.55 10.10
N LEU A 14 -22.58 -22.09 9.74
CA LEU A 14 -23.31 -22.46 8.53
C LEU A 14 -22.43 -22.29 7.28
N LYS A 15 -22.49 -23.27 6.36
CA LYS A 15 -21.57 -23.38 5.23
C LYS A 15 -21.61 -22.15 4.32
N GLU A 16 -22.80 -21.61 4.09
CA GLU A 16 -23.07 -20.41 3.30
C GLU A 16 -22.51 -19.12 3.91
N LYS A 17 -22.25 -19.09 5.23
CA LYS A 17 -21.64 -17.94 5.90
C LYS A 17 -20.12 -17.99 5.93
N ARG A 18 -19.52 -19.15 5.65
CA ARG A 18 -18.06 -19.35 5.80
C ARG A 18 -17.26 -18.45 4.88
N GLU A 19 -17.64 -18.34 3.61
CA GLU A 19 -16.91 -17.52 2.64
C GLU A 19 -16.86 -16.04 3.06
N VAL A 20 -18.00 -15.48 3.47
CA VAL A 20 -18.10 -14.10 3.95
C VAL A 20 -17.21 -13.90 5.19
N ILE A 21 -17.30 -14.81 6.17
CA ILE A 21 -16.50 -14.72 7.40
C ILE A 21 -15.00 -14.82 7.11
N ILE A 22 -14.58 -15.73 6.23
CA ILE A 22 -13.17 -15.86 5.83
C ILE A 22 -12.69 -14.55 5.19
N LYS A 23 -13.46 -14.04 4.22
CA LYS A 23 -13.14 -12.79 3.52
C LYS A 23 -13.00 -11.63 4.49
N ASP A 24 -13.95 -11.45 5.39
CA ASP A 24 -13.95 -10.34 6.37
C ASP A 24 -12.74 -10.43 7.32
N ASN A 25 -12.40 -11.64 7.76
CA ASN A 25 -11.22 -11.85 8.63
C ASN A 25 -9.91 -11.61 7.87
N LEU A 26 -9.80 -12.03 6.61
CA LEU A 26 -8.64 -11.74 5.78
C LEU A 26 -8.52 -10.22 5.52
N GLU A 27 -9.61 -9.54 5.20
CA GLU A 27 -9.61 -8.08 5.04
C GLU A 27 -9.13 -7.38 6.31
N LYS A 28 -9.64 -7.81 7.47
CA LYS A 28 -9.24 -7.28 8.78
C LYS A 28 -7.74 -7.50 9.02
N PHE A 29 -7.25 -8.72 8.83
CA PHE A 29 -5.84 -9.06 8.97
C PHE A 29 -4.95 -8.17 8.10
N TYR A 30 -5.28 -8.01 6.81
CA TYR A 30 -4.47 -7.19 5.91
C TYR A 30 -4.56 -5.70 6.24
N LYS A 31 -5.70 -5.19 6.69
CA LYS A 31 -5.82 -3.79 7.17
C LYS A 31 -4.94 -3.54 8.39
N GLU A 32 -4.92 -4.45 9.35
CA GLU A 32 -4.07 -4.34 10.55
C GLU A 32 -2.58 -4.39 10.19
N LYS A 33 -2.18 -5.30 9.30
CA LYS A 33 -0.81 -5.34 8.77
C LYS A 33 -0.45 -4.08 8.00
N ALA A 34 -1.38 -3.55 7.21
CA ALA A 34 -1.18 -2.32 6.46
C ALA A 34 -0.91 -1.12 7.35
N VAL A 35 -1.67 -0.93 8.43
CA VAL A 35 -1.43 0.15 9.40
C VAL A 35 0.00 0.11 9.93
N LYS A 36 0.46 -1.08 10.35
CA LYS A 36 1.81 -1.24 10.90
C LYS A 36 2.90 -0.98 9.85
N VAL A 37 2.87 -1.74 8.75
CA VAL A 37 3.95 -1.70 7.75
C VAL A 37 4.01 -0.35 7.07
N LEU A 38 2.87 0.21 6.64
CA LEU A 38 2.89 1.50 5.94
C LEU A 38 3.38 2.62 6.84
N LYS A 39 3.00 2.64 8.13
CA LYS A 39 3.52 3.62 9.07
C LYS A 39 5.04 3.49 9.24
N GLU A 40 5.55 2.28 9.48
CA GLU A 40 6.99 2.03 9.61
C GLU A 40 7.78 2.46 8.36
N ARG A 41 7.26 2.15 7.17
CA ARG A 41 7.92 2.53 5.90
C ARG A 41 7.81 4.03 5.64
N THR A 42 6.67 4.65 5.94
CA THR A 42 6.51 6.10 5.82
C THR A 42 7.47 6.82 6.74
N ASP A 43 7.61 6.40 8.00
CA ASP A 43 8.54 7.00 8.97
C ASP A 43 10.01 6.84 8.50
N TYR A 44 10.36 5.69 7.93
CA TYR A 44 11.70 5.48 7.37
C TYR A 44 12.02 6.45 6.22
N TYR A 45 11.14 6.53 5.22
CA TYR A 45 11.39 7.35 4.03
C TYR A 45 11.15 8.84 4.25
N SER A 46 10.28 9.23 5.19
CA SER A 46 10.05 10.62 5.56
C SER A 46 11.31 11.25 6.16
N ASN A 47 12.05 10.49 6.98
CA ASN A 47 13.35 10.89 7.53
C ASN A 47 14.41 11.08 6.45
N ILE A 48 14.47 10.19 5.45
CA ILE A 48 15.41 10.30 4.33
C ILE A 48 15.10 11.53 3.47
N LEU A 49 13.82 11.75 3.15
CA LEU A 49 13.35 12.87 2.35
C LEU A 49 13.26 14.20 3.12
N LYS A 50 13.42 14.16 4.45
CA LYS A 50 13.25 15.31 5.36
C LYS A 50 11.89 15.99 5.21
N VAL A 51 10.83 15.20 5.09
CA VAL A 51 9.43 15.66 4.99
C VAL A 51 8.61 15.07 6.14
N ALA A 52 7.48 15.70 6.46
CA ALA A 52 6.56 15.21 7.48
C ALA A 52 5.11 15.24 6.96
N PRO A 53 4.48 14.08 6.70
CA PRO A 53 3.06 14.07 6.35
C PRO A 53 2.22 14.52 7.54
N LYS A 54 1.16 15.27 7.25
CA LYS A 54 0.22 15.76 8.28
C LYS A 54 -0.61 14.62 8.89
N ASN A 55 -0.99 13.66 8.05
CA ASN A 55 -1.78 12.50 8.47
C ASN A 55 -1.54 11.34 7.51
N ILE A 56 -1.69 10.12 8.00
CA ILE A 56 -1.62 8.88 7.24
C ILE A 56 -2.91 8.11 7.46
N VAL A 57 -3.64 7.81 6.38
CA VAL A 57 -4.91 7.09 6.45
C VAL A 57 -4.88 5.85 5.58
N ILE A 58 -5.24 4.71 6.16
CA ILE A 58 -5.36 3.46 5.44
C ILE A 58 -6.80 3.31 4.93
N LYS A 59 -6.96 3.10 3.62
CA LYS A 59 -8.26 3.06 2.93
C LYS A 59 -8.40 1.79 2.08
N ASN A 60 -9.63 1.52 1.67
CA ASN A 60 -9.96 0.52 0.65
C ASN A 60 -10.39 1.24 -0.64
N GLN A 61 -9.41 1.78 -1.38
CA GLN A 61 -9.69 2.51 -2.61
C GLN A 61 -9.85 1.55 -3.80
N LYS A 62 -10.71 1.91 -4.75
CA LYS A 62 -10.96 1.08 -5.94
C LYS A 62 -9.87 1.21 -7.00
N THR A 63 -9.32 2.41 -7.17
CA THR A 63 -8.48 2.75 -8.35
C THR A 63 -7.08 3.23 -8.00
N LEU A 64 -6.83 3.59 -6.73
CA LEU A 64 -5.57 4.18 -6.29
C LEU A 64 -4.86 3.28 -5.29
N TRP A 65 -3.52 3.25 -5.37
CA TRP A 65 -2.64 2.61 -4.40
C TRP A 65 -2.21 3.56 -3.29
N GLY A 66 -2.12 4.86 -3.60
CA GLY A 66 -1.90 5.94 -2.66
C GLY A 66 -2.43 7.26 -3.21
N SER A 67 -2.49 8.26 -2.34
CA SER A 67 -2.67 9.66 -2.76
C SER A 67 -2.16 10.63 -1.69
N CYS A 68 -1.61 11.76 -2.12
CA CYS A 68 -1.26 12.88 -1.26
C CYS A 68 -2.08 14.13 -1.64
N SER A 69 -2.60 14.83 -0.62
CA SER A 69 -3.30 16.10 -0.80
C SER A 69 -2.36 17.29 -0.59
N SER A 70 -2.71 18.46 -1.14
CA SER A 70 -1.98 19.72 -0.89
C SER A 70 -1.92 20.14 0.59
N LYS A 71 -2.77 19.56 1.45
CA LYS A 71 -2.74 19.74 2.91
C LYS A 71 -1.75 18.81 3.62
N GLY A 72 -1.02 17.98 2.88
CA GLY A 72 -0.05 17.03 3.41
C GLY A 72 -0.65 15.74 3.98
N ASN A 73 -1.93 15.46 3.74
CA ASN A 73 -2.52 14.17 4.13
C ASN A 73 -2.22 13.11 3.08
N ILE A 74 -1.69 11.97 3.52
CA ILE A 74 -1.43 10.81 2.67
C ILE A 74 -2.46 9.71 2.95
N ASN A 75 -2.98 9.13 1.88
CA ASN A 75 -3.80 7.93 1.94
C ASN A 75 -3.05 6.77 1.29
N TYR A 76 -3.20 5.57 1.83
CA TYR A 76 -2.72 4.35 1.21
C TYR A 76 -3.86 3.34 1.08
N ASN A 77 -3.83 2.55 0.01
CA ASN A 77 -4.70 1.40 -0.12
C ASN A 77 -4.12 0.21 0.63
N TYR A 78 -4.86 -0.36 1.60
CA TYR A 78 -4.35 -1.45 2.44
C TYR A 78 -3.87 -2.64 1.61
N LYS A 79 -4.45 -2.88 0.44
CA LYS A 79 -4.13 -4.01 -0.44
C LYS A 79 -2.69 -3.97 -0.98
N ILE A 80 -2.01 -2.82 -0.91
CA ILE A 80 -0.60 -2.71 -1.34
C ILE A 80 0.32 -3.62 -0.53
N VAL A 81 -0.05 -4.00 0.70
CA VAL A 81 0.76 -4.93 1.52
C VAL A 81 0.73 -6.38 1.04
N MET A 82 -0.11 -6.69 0.05
CA MET A 82 -0.08 -7.98 -0.65
C MET A 82 1.01 -8.00 -1.75
N ALA A 83 1.56 -6.85 -2.11
CA ALA A 83 2.67 -6.75 -3.06
C ALA A 83 4.02 -7.05 -2.38
N PRO A 84 5.07 -7.41 -3.14
CA PRO A 84 6.43 -7.44 -2.62
C PRO A 84 6.80 -6.11 -1.95
N LEU A 85 7.57 -6.16 -0.86
CA LEU A 85 7.91 -4.97 -0.05
C LEU A 85 8.48 -3.82 -0.89
N LYS A 86 9.32 -4.12 -1.89
CA LYS A 86 9.89 -3.11 -2.80
C LYS A 86 8.83 -2.29 -3.54
N ILE A 87 7.68 -2.88 -3.86
CA ILE A 87 6.57 -2.23 -4.55
C ILE A 87 5.81 -1.31 -3.60
N LEU A 88 5.59 -1.77 -2.37
CA LEU A 88 5.03 -0.94 -1.30
C LEU A 88 5.92 0.29 -1.05
N ASP A 89 7.24 0.09 -0.96
CA ASP A 89 8.20 1.17 -0.76
C ASP A 89 8.14 2.23 -1.86
N TYR A 90 7.96 1.79 -3.12
CA TYR A 90 7.75 2.70 -4.23
C TYR A 90 6.50 3.58 -4.04
N ILE A 91 5.37 3.00 -3.63
CA ILE A 91 4.17 3.79 -3.34
C ILE A 91 4.41 4.75 -2.17
N VAL A 92 5.06 4.31 -1.10
CA VAL A 92 5.36 5.18 0.05
C VAL A 92 6.20 6.38 -0.37
N VAL A 93 7.30 6.15 -1.09
CA VAL A 93 8.18 7.22 -1.60
C VAL A 93 7.44 8.12 -2.58
N HIS A 94 6.62 7.56 -3.47
CA HIS A 94 5.81 8.32 -4.42
C HIS A 94 4.90 9.34 -3.70
N GLU A 95 4.15 8.88 -2.69
CA GLU A 95 3.26 9.76 -1.95
C GLU A 95 4.02 10.78 -1.08
N LEU A 96 5.19 10.41 -0.53
CA LEU A 96 6.02 11.35 0.21
C LEU A 96 6.65 12.43 -0.68
N CYS A 97 7.04 12.09 -1.92
CA CYS A 97 7.56 13.07 -2.88
C CYS A 97 6.51 14.12 -3.24
N HIS A 98 5.22 13.79 -3.15
CA HIS A 98 4.15 14.76 -3.35
C HIS A 98 4.12 15.87 -2.29
N LEU A 99 4.73 15.67 -1.11
CA LEU A 99 4.90 16.75 -0.12
C LEU A 99 5.85 17.86 -0.59
N VAL A 100 6.71 17.57 -1.57
CA VAL A 100 7.64 18.52 -2.18
C VAL A 100 7.14 18.99 -3.55
N HIS A 101 6.67 18.05 -4.37
CA HIS A 101 6.21 18.31 -5.74
C HIS A 101 4.80 17.74 -5.94
N MET A 102 3.78 18.61 -5.90
CA MET A 102 2.36 18.20 -5.98
C MET A 102 1.93 17.63 -7.35
N ASN A 103 2.76 17.75 -8.38
CA ASN A 103 2.50 17.21 -9.72
C ASN A 103 3.62 16.24 -10.13
N HIS A 104 3.36 15.42 -11.16
CA HIS A 104 4.33 14.47 -11.70
C HIS A 104 5.31 15.13 -12.69
N SER A 105 5.87 16.28 -12.31
CA SER A 105 6.88 17.00 -13.11
C SER A 105 8.20 16.21 -13.22
N LYS A 106 9.14 16.75 -14.02
CA LYS A 106 10.50 16.22 -14.10
C LYS A 106 11.16 16.15 -12.72
N ASP A 107 11.04 17.21 -11.93
CA ASP A 107 11.63 17.31 -10.59
C ASP A 107 11.03 16.27 -9.63
N PHE A 108 9.72 16.02 -9.72
CA PHE A 108 9.07 14.94 -8.97
C PHE A 108 9.71 13.59 -9.27
N TRP A 109 9.88 13.24 -10.54
CA TRP A 109 10.44 11.95 -10.92
C TRP A 109 11.93 11.84 -10.60
N GLN A 110 12.69 12.95 -10.68
CA GLN A 110 14.07 12.98 -10.22
C GLN A 110 14.17 12.74 -8.72
N LEU A 111 13.28 13.32 -7.91
CA LEU A 111 13.24 13.08 -6.47
C LEU A 111 12.91 11.61 -6.17
N VAL A 112 11.91 11.03 -6.84
CA VAL A 112 11.58 9.60 -6.70
C VAL A 112 12.78 8.71 -7.07
N GLU A 113 13.43 8.98 -8.21
CA GLU A 113 14.58 8.21 -8.71
C GLU A 113 15.79 8.31 -7.77
N SER A 114 15.97 9.45 -7.10
CA SER A 114 17.07 9.64 -6.12
C SER A 114 16.97 8.69 -4.91
N ILE A 115 15.76 8.24 -4.56
CA ILE A 115 15.51 7.32 -3.44
C ILE A 115 15.31 5.89 -3.93
N ILE A 116 14.65 5.73 -5.08
CA ILE A 116 14.33 4.45 -5.69
C ILE A 116 14.76 4.50 -7.17
N PRO A 117 16.02 4.15 -7.48
CA PRO A 117 16.54 4.21 -8.84
C PRO A 117 15.77 3.29 -9.82
N ASP A 118 15.25 2.16 -9.34
CA ASP A 118 14.47 1.20 -10.11
C ASP A 118 12.95 1.49 -10.12
N PHE A 119 12.53 2.74 -9.86
CA PHE A 119 11.10 3.08 -9.70
C PHE A 119 10.26 2.73 -10.93
N LYS A 120 10.86 2.80 -12.14
CA LYS A 120 10.19 2.48 -13.41
C LYS A 120 9.77 1.01 -13.44
N GLU A 121 10.65 0.12 -12.99
CA GLU A 121 10.36 -1.32 -12.90
C GLU A 121 9.26 -1.60 -11.88
N ARG A 122 9.35 -0.97 -10.69
CA ARG A 122 8.34 -1.12 -9.63
C ARG A 122 6.97 -0.59 -10.07
N ARG A 123 6.94 0.53 -10.80
CA ARG A 123 5.73 1.08 -11.41
C ARG A 123 5.15 0.15 -12.47
N ASN A 124 5.98 -0.43 -13.32
CA ASN A 124 5.52 -1.38 -14.34
C ASN A 124 4.95 -2.65 -13.70
N TRP A 125 5.61 -3.17 -12.65
CA TRP A 125 5.08 -4.30 -11.90
C TRP A 125 3.66 -4.04 -11.37
N LEU A 126 3.38 -2.83 -10.85
CA LEU A 126 2.04 -2.46 -10.39
C LEU A 126 1.00 -2.41 -11.51
N LYS A 127 1.39 -1.96 -12.71
CA LYS A 127 0.48 -1.99 -13.87
C LYS A 127 0.13 -3.43 -14.26
N GLU A 128 1.11 -4.33 -14.24
CA GLU A 128 0.97 -5.72 -14.68
C GLU A 128 0.33 -6.64 -13.62
N ASN A 129 0.49 -6.32 -12.34
CA ASN A 129 0.11 -7.22 -11.24
C ASN A 129 -0.87 -6.61 -10.24
N GLY A 130 -1.09 -5.29 -10.26
CA GLY A 130 -1.94 -4.62 -9.28
C GLY A 130 -3.37 -5.15 -9.23
N TYR A 131 -3.95 -5.55 -10.38
CA TYR A 131 -5.30 -6.12 -10.44
C TYR A 131 -5.43 -7.48 -9.72
N LYS A 132 -4.30 -8.15 -9.43
CA LYS A 132 -4.26 -9.42 -8.71
C LYS A 132 -4.30 -9.23 -7.19
N LEU A 133 -4.06 -8.01 -6.69
CA LEU A 133 -4.05 -7.72 -5.25
C LEU A 133 -5.49 -7.54 -4.75
N LYS A 134 -6.19 -8.65 -4.55
CA LYS A 134 -7.57 -8.71 -4.08
C LYS A 134 -7.78 -9.94 -3.19
N ILE A 135 -8.78 -9.84 -2.31
CA ILE A 135 -9.29 -10.93 -1.48
C ILE A 135 -10.60 -11.40 -2.10
#